data_AF-A0AAU7AJ29-F1
#
_entry.id   AF-A0AAU7AJ29-F1
#
_cell.length_a   1.000
_cell.length_b   1.000
_cell.length_c   1.000
_cell.angle_alpha   90.00
_cell.angle_beta   90.00
_cell.angle_gamma   90.00
#
_symmetry.space_group_name_H-M   'P 1'
#
loop_
_entity.id
_entity.type
_entity.pdbx_description
1 polymer ?
#
loop_
_entity_poly.entity_id
_entity_poly.type
_entity_poly.pdbx_seq_one_letter_code
_entity_poly.pdbx_strand_id
1 'polypeptide(L)'
;MRSTYLFLISSSLVVLSAPLYADDFTVSSTSSSTNGGHTVNGSDNLTVTSAGSISPVNAHGISTTGGSNTITVEGSITTLNGRSGIQSTNESGNQITLSGSAHITSTSNGAQGTGINIGGGSGGNNNSITLSDSARITTIGNSGIGISIFGDNNTVTLSKGTEISTSGTSADGIYVYDGSGNTINVAGKIKATNTDAKAVHLEGGANGVVNFQEGALIIGPIHTDNDYATGSILNIDVGLGTSYIFTTSGTWTVNDLDGRSFTYSGNVASSLSAGNSETADEMLFMSTGSLQSSLKSNVGSDESGWVDIYARSSERKANTAQPTMLPYKANASGLSVGVPVLSGARSLDVVINSHHAALNIAEDSQILDSLSTKLGVVLTQAPTSDGWQLAGSAFVGRTSHDGTRGKVLDNLAETGMRSLTSEFSSNDAVLAISANYSTELSKTMRFEGGLEGSYAYQDIAAYSESSNFSWAARKLAQTSGKVSAGVVYQSSENLNYQFRLGAQHRTVIQGAQTSYTAYGTAYSLDAGLTSETYYDAEVRFNYLGGDGMNLTGSLGGFSSDLTTSGMTAHLWLNWAF
;
A
#
# COMPACT_ATOMS: atom_id res chain seq x y z
N MET A 1 -51.74 76.80 -46.33
CA MET A 1 -50.86 77.76 -45.63
C MET A 1 -50.04 77.01 -44.60
N ARG A 2 -48.75 77.36 -44.47
CA ARG A 2 -47.72 76.73 -43.64
C ARG A 2 -48.07 76.65 -42.14
N SER A 3 -47.65 75.57 -41.46
CA SER A 3 -46.94 75.62 -40.15
C SER A 3 -46.36 74.23 -39.84
N THR A 4 -45.04 74.03 -39.95
CA THR A 4 -44.00 74.06 -38.90
C THR A 4 -43.88 72.75 -38.11
N TYR A 5 -42.72 72.12 -38.26
CA TYR A 5 -42.25 70.90 -37.61
C TYR A 5 -42.06 71.07 -36.10
N LEU A 6 -42.35 70.01 -35.33
CA LEU A 6 -41.58 69.68 -34.12
C LEU A 6 -41.62 68.17 -33.88
N PHE A 7 -40.57 67.48 -34.32
CA PHE A 7 -40.29 66.09 -33.97
C PHE A 7 -39.58 66.09 -32.61
N LEU A 8 -40.26 65.65 -31.55
CA LEU A 8 -39.65 65.35 -30.26
C LEU A 8 -39.18 63.89 -30.30
N ILE A 9 -37.87 63.69 -30.48
CA ILE A 9 -37.21 62.40 -30.32
C ILE A 9 -36.90 62.26 -28.83
N SER A 10 -37.61 61.37 -28.14
CA SER A 10 -37.25 60.93 -26.80
C SER A 10 -36.01 60.04 -26.91
N SER A 11 -34.83 60.56 -26.55
CA SER A 11 -33.62 59.74 -26.38
C SER A 11 -33.78 58.83 -25.17
N SER A 12 -34.14 57.57 -25.42
CA SER A 12 -33.94 56.48 -24.48
C SER A 12 -32.43 56.27 -24.35
N LEU A 13 -31.86 56.64 -23.21
CA LEU A 13 -30.47 56.32 -22.86
C LEU A 13 -30.40 54.81 -22.61
N VAL A 14 -30.08 54.03 -23.66
CA VAL A 14 -29.64 52.65 -23.48
C VAL A 14 -28.21 52.73 -22.98
N VAL A 15 -28.03 52.55 -21.67
CA VAL A 15 -26.71 52.27 -21.11
C VAL A 15 -26.34 50.87 -21.60
N LEU A 16 -25.54 50.80 -22.66
CA LEU A 16 -24.79 49.59 -22.99
C LEU A 16 -23.89 49.31 -21.78
N SER A 17 -24.21 48.28 -20.99
CA SER A 17 -23.24 47.71 -20.06
C SER A 17 -22.06 47.23 -20.89
N ALA A 18 -20.87 47.77 -20.64
CA ALA A 18 -19.64 47.25 -21.22
C ALA A 18 -19.53 45.74 -20.90
N PRO A 19 -18.99 44.91 -21.80
CA PRO A 19 -18.67 43.53 -21.45
C PRO A 19 -17.72 43.55 -20.25
N LEU A 20 -18.09 42.86 -19.16
CA LEU A 20 -17.15 42.57 -18.07
C LEU A 20 -16.05 41.68 -18.67
N TYR A 21 -14.83 42.20 -18.73
CA TYR A 21 -13.66 41.39 -19.00
C TYR A 21 -13.15 40.84 -17.67
N ALA A 22 -12.77 39.57 -17.65
CA ALA A 22 -12.02 38.98 -16.56
C ALA A 22 -10.69 39.71 -16.40
N ASP A 23 -10.36 40.12 -15.18
CA ASP A 23 -9.07 40.72 -14.83
C ASP A 23 -8.12 39.68 -14.21
N ASP A 24 -6.82 39.83 -14.48
CA ASP A 24 -5.76 39.00 -13.91
C ASP A 24 -4.94 39.79 -12.88
N PHE A 25 -4.92 39.33 -11.64
CA PHE A 25 -4.20 39.95 -10.53
C PHE A 25 -3.10 39.05 -9.99
N THR A 26 -1.98 39.64 -9.60
CA THR A 26 -0.85 38.93 -8.98
C THR A 26 -0.36 39.64 -7.73
N VAL A 27 -0.31 38.91 -6.62
CA VAL A 27 0.29 39.34 -5.34
C VAL A 27 1.59 38.58 -5.15
N SER A 28 2.71 39.27 -5.35
CA SER A 28 4.07 38.69 -5.28
C SER A 28 4.92 39.20 -4.12
N SER A 29 4.31 39.96 -3.21
CA SER A 29 4.92 40.48 -1.99
C SER A 29 3.90 40.54 -0.86
N THR A 30 4.32 40.95 0.34
CA THR A 30 3.43 41.09 1.49
C THR A 30 2.43 42.22 1.30
N SER A 31 1.15 41.92 1.49
CA SER A 31 0.03 42.86 1.51
C SER A 31 -0.77 42.75 2.79
N SER A 32 -1.25 43.88 3.28
CA SER A 32 -2.16 43.98 4.44
C SER A 32 -3.60 44.30 4.03
N SER A 33 -3.90 44.21 2.73
CA SER A 33 -5.22 44.46 2.16
C SER A 33 -5.85 43.16 1.67
N THR A 34 -7.17 43.03 1.83
CA THR A 34 -7.95 41.96 1.19
C THR A 34 -7.66 41.92 -0.31
N ASN A 35 -7.56 40.72 -0.89
CA ASN A 35 -7.23 40.49 -2.30
C ASN A 35 -5.91 41.15 -2.75
N GLY A 36 -5.00 41.48 -1.83
CA GLY A 36 -3.82 42.27 -2.15
C GLY A 36 -4.09 43.73 -2.53
N GLY A 37 -5.32 44.21 -2.35
CA GLY A 37 -5.78 45.53 -2.80
C GLY A 37 -6.61 45.52 -4.10
N HIS A 38 -6.83 44.34 -4.69
CA HIS A 38 -7.61 44.19 -5.92
C HIS A 38 -9.10 43.93 -5.66
N THR A 39 -9.95 44.22 -6.64
CA THR A 39 -11.35 43.77 -6.60
C THR A 39 -11.44 42.50 -7.42
N VAL A 40 -11.84 41.39 -6.80
CA VAL A 40 -11.97 40.09 -7.47
C VAL A 40 -13.45 39.80 -7.64
N ASN A 41 -13.95 39.93 -8.85
CA ASN A 41 -15.35 39.85 -9.19
C ASN A 41 -15.58 39.25 -10.59
N GLY A 42 -16.43 38.22 -10.70
CA GLY A 42 -16.94 37.73 -11.97
C GLY A 42 -15.88 37.31 -12.99
N SER A 43 -15.46 36.04 -12.94
CA SER A 43 -14.46 35.45 -13.84
C SER A 43 -13.03 35.98 -13.70
N ASP A 44 -12.73 36.78 -12.68
CA ASP A 44 -11.38 37.27 -12.41
C ASP A 44 -10.44 36.15 -11.95
N ASN A 45 -9.15 36.32 -12.22
CA ASN A 45 -8.10 35.46 -11.71
C ASN A 45 -7.23 36.22 -10.69
N LEU A 46 -7.02 35.63 -9.51
CA LEU A 46 -6.08 36.16 -8.51
C LEU A 46 -5.04 35.09 -8.16
N THR A 47 -3.77 35.42 -8.37
CA THR A 47 -2.64 34.57 -7.97
C THR A 47 -1.84 35.21 -6.83
N VAL A 48 -1.72 34.50 -5.70
CA VAL A 48 -0.76 34.81 -4.63
C VAL A 48 0.44 33.90 -4.80
N THR A 49 1.55 34.44 -5.29
CA THR A 49 2.74 33.62 -5.61
C THR A 49 3.42 33.11 -4.33
N SER A 50 4.36 32.17 -4.47
CA SER A 50 5.17 31.67 -3.34
C SER A 50 5.91 32.76 -2.53
N ALA A 51 6.21 33.91 -3.13
CA ALA A 51 6.79 35.07 -2.44
C ALA A 51 5.75 36.03 -1.85
N GLY A 52 4.49 35.92 -2.29
CA GLY A 52 3.38 36.75 -1.86
C GLY A 52 2.80 36.34 -0.51
N SER A 53 2.28 37.31 0.22
CA SER A 53 1.46 37.04 1.41
C SER A 53 0.35 38.05 1.60
N ILE A 54 -0.80 37.61 2.12
CA ILE A 54 -1.95 38.47 2.44
C ILE A 54 -2.27 38.32 3.93
N SER A 55 -2.16 39.41 4.69
CA SER A 55 -2.42 39.43 6.13
C SER A 55 -3.18 40.70 6.54
N PRO A 56 -4.48 40.79 6.22
CA PRO A 56 -5.26 41.97 6.51
C PRO A 56 -5.72 42.03 7.96
N VAL A 57 -5.91 43.25 8.45
CA VAL A 57 -6.41 43.49 9.81
C VAL A 57 -7.94 43.46 9.80
N ASN A 58 -8.54 42.54 10.56
CA ASN A 58 -10.00 42.42 10.74
C ASN A 58 -10.80 42.21 9.45
N ALA A 59 -10.19 41.75 8.36
CA ALA A 59 -10.86 41.45 7.09
C ALA A 59 -10.52 40.04 6.60
N HIS A 60 -11.26 39.58 5.60
CA HIS A 60 -10.98 38.31 4.90
C HIS A 60 -9.70 38.46 4.08
N GLY A 61 -8.92 37.38 3.96
CA GLY A 61 -7.69 37.39 3.16
C GLY A 61 -8.00 37.63 1.69
N ILE A 62 -8.79 36.73 1.12
CA ILE A 62 -9.38 36.86 -0.21
C ILE A 62 -10.90 36.87 -0.06
N SER A 63 -11.57 37.78 -0.77
CA SER A 63 -13.03 37.87 -0.86
C SER A 63 -13.42 38.02 -2.33
N THR A 64 -14.19 37.07 -2.84
CA THR A 64 -14.67 37.08 -4.24
C THR A 64 -16.13 37.47 -4.32
N THR A 65 -16.51 38.04 -5.47
CA THR A 65 -17.91 38.32 -5.86
C THR A 65 -18.15 37.88 -7.32
N GLY A 66 -19.40 37.84 -7.81
CA GLY A 66 -19.74 37.67 -9.23
C GLY A 66 -19.51 36.28 -9.88
N GLY A 67 -19.15 35.24 -9.12
CA GLY A 67 -18.97 33.86 -9.62
C GLY A 67 -17.79 33.64 -10.58
N SER A 68 -17.51 32.36 -10.88
CA SER A 68 -16.53 31.89 -11.88
C SER A 68 -15.08 32.39 -11.73
N ASN A 69 -14.70 32.94 -10.58
CA ASN A 69 -13.34 33.43 -10.33
C ASN A 69 -12.35 32.27 -10.14
N THR A 70 -11.10 32.47 -10.53
CA THR A 70 -9.99 31.53 -10.24
C THR A 70 -9.05 32.12 -9.21
N ILE A 71 -8.87 31.44 -8.08
CA ILE A 71 -7.96 31.84 -7.01
C ILE A 71 -6.85 30.81 -6.92
N THR A 72 -5.60 31.24 -7.10
CA THR A 72 -4.40 30.39 -6.93
C THR A 72 -3.55 30.94 -5.80
N VAL A 73 -3.24 30.10 -4.81
CA VAL A 73 -2.40 30.46 -3.68
C VAL A 73 -1.22 29.49 -3.61
N GLU A 74 -0.01 30.02 -3.73
CA GLU A 74 1.26 29.34 -3.51
C GLU A 74 2.00 29.88 -2.28
N GLY A 75 1.69 31.13 -1.90
CA GLY A 75 2.25 31.83 -0.74
C GLY A 75 1.42 31.63 0.53
N SER A 76 1.29 32.68 1.34
CA SER A 76 0.57 32.58 2.63
C SER A 76 -0.58 33.55 2.78
N ILE A 77 -1.63 33.11 3.46
CA ILE A 77 -2.74 33.94 3.89
C ILE A 77 -2.89 33.78 5.40
N THR A 78 -2.87 34.89 6.13
CA THR A 78 -3.09 34.89 7.58
C THR A 78 -4.25 35.82 7.90
N THR A 79 -5.24 35.32 8.64
CA THR A 79 -6.37 36.13 9.10
C THR A 79 -6.60 35.95 10.59
N LEU A 80 -7.16 36.98 11.21
CA LEU A 80 -7.39 37.05 12.66
C LEU A 80 -8.85 37.40 12.94
N ASN A 81 -9.26 37.21 14.20
CA ASN A 81 -10.55 37.63 14.73
C ASN A 81 -11.76 37.03 14.00
N GLY A 82 -11.68 35.74 13.65
CA GLY A 82 -12.81 35.01 13.05
C GLY A 82 -13.09 35.40 11.60
N ARG A 83 -12.08 35.87 10.88
CA ARG A 83 -12.16 36.08 9.43
C ARG A 83 -11.76 34.82 8.68
N SER A 84 -12.18 34.75 7.43
CA SER A 84 -11.85 33.64 6.56
C SER A 84 -10.58 33.93 5.78
N GLY A 85 -9.72 32.93 5.60
CA GLY A 85 -8.58 33.01 4.68
C GLY A 85 -9.06 33.33 3.26
N ILE A 86 -10.01 32.55 2.75
CA ILE A 86 -10.72 32.81 1.50
C ILE A 86 -12.22 32.77 1.77
N GLN A 87 -12.94 33.78 1.31
CA GLN A 87 -14.39 33.88 1.37
C GLN A 87 -14.98 34.01 -0.04
N SER A 88 -15.93 33.15 -0.35
CA SER A 88 -16.71 33.14 -1.59
C SER A 88 -18.18 32.97 -1.21
N THR A 89 -18.91 34.07 -1.05
CA THR A 89 -20.28 34.06 -0.49
C THR A 89 -21.32 34.22 -1.60
N ASN A 90 -22.27 33.29 -1.73
CA ASN A 90 -23.29 33.24 -2.78
C ASN A 90 -22.77 33.09 -4.22
N GLU A 91 -21.48 32.83 -4.39
CA GLU A 91 -20.85 32.77 -5.70
C GLU A 91 -20.75 31.34 -6.22
N SER A 92 -21.10 31.14 -7.48
CA SER A 92 -21.07 29.83 -8.12
C SER A 92 -19.90 29.71 -9.09
N GLY A 93 -19.37 28.50 -9.24
CA GLY A 93 -18.35 28.21 -10.26
C GLY A 93 -16.94 28.71 -9.96
N ASN A 94 -16.65 29.21 -8.75
CA ASN A 94 -15.29 29.61 -8.41
C ASN A 94 -14.37 28.39 -8.30
N GLN A 95 -13.11 28.57 -8.69
CA GLN A 95 -12.05 27.57 -8.60
C GLN A 95 -10.98 28.10 -7.65
N ILE A 96 -10.71 27.37 -6.57
CA ILE A 96 -9.72 27.74 -5.56
C ILE A 96 -8.66 26.65 -5.52
N THR A 97 -7.41 27.01 -5.81
CA THR A 97 -6.26 26.10 -5.78
C THR A 97 -5.22 26.59 -4.78
N LEU A 98 -4.82 25.71 -3.87
CA LEU A 98 -3.66 25.89 -2.99
C LEU A 98 -2.60 24.86 -3.41
N SER A 99 -1.40 25.32 -3.76
CA SER A 99 -0.32 24.46 -4.27
C SER A 99 1.04 24.82 -3.68
N GLY A 100 2.07 24.05 -4.00
CA GLY A 100 3.42 24.24 -3.47
C GLY A 100 3.45 24.16 -1.94
N SER A 101 3.91 25.24 -1.29
CA SER A 101 3.95 25.37 0.18
C SER A 101 2.86 26.31 0.72
N ALA A 102 1.76 26.45 -0.01
CA ALA A 102 0.70 27.37 0.37
C ALA A 102 0.21 27.13 1.78
N HIS A 103 0.03 28.21 2.54
CA HIS A 103 -0.45 28.10 3.91
C HIS A 103 -1.51 29.14 4.24
N ILE A 104 -2.72 28.66 4.56
CA ILE A 104 -3.79 29.48 5.13
C ILE A 104 -3.81 29.26 6.64
N THR A 105 -3.62 30.32 7.41
CA THR A 105 -3.85 30.34 8.86
C THR A 105 -5.00 31.28 9.17
N SER A 106 -6.04 30.77 9.84
CA SER A 106 -7.17 31.58 10.29
C SER A 106 -7.38 31.41 11.79
N THR A 107 -7.17 32.49 12.53
CA THR A 107 -7.26 32.49 14.00
C THR A 107 -8.53 33.18 14.47
N SER A 108 -9.22 32.56 15.41
CA SER A 108 -10.45 33.02 16.01
C SER A 108 -10.26 33.33 17.49
N ASN A 109 -10.71 34.53 17.91
CA ASN A 109 -10.71 34.97 19.31
C ASN A 109 -12.17 35.05 19.79
N GLY A 110 -12.89 33.93 19.75
CA GLY A 110 -14.29 33.82 20.19
C GLY A 110 -15.36 33.96 19.10
N ALA A 111 -14.97 34.12 17.83
CA ALA A 111 -15.85 34.03 16.65
C ALA A 111 -15.50 32.79 15.80
N GLN A 112 -16.30 32.43 14.79
CA GLN A 112 -15.99 31.33 13.88
C GLN A 112 -14.92 31.77 12.85
N GLY A 113 -13.72 31.18 12.88
CA GLY A 113 -12.68 31.43 11.88
C GLY A 113 -12.62 30.29 10.86
N THR A 114 -12.54 30.60 9.56
CA THR A 114 -12.61 29.57 8.49
C THR A 114 -11.41 29.64 7.57
N GLY A 115 -10.79 28.52 7.19
CA GLY A 115 -9.76 28.53 6.16
C GLY A 115 -10.31 28.99 4.81
N ILE A 116 -11.26 28.21 4.27
CA ILE A 116 -11.99 28.52 3.04
C ILE A 116 -13.49 28.43 3.32
N ASN A 117 -14.22 29.50 3.05
CA ASN A 117 -15.67 29.57 3.25
C ASN A 117 -16.40 29.76 1.90
N ILE A 118 -17.16 28.74 1.49
CA ILE A 118 -18.10 28.79 0.37
C ILE A 118 -19.50 29.03 0.95
N GLY A 119 -19.87 30.30 1.16
CA GLY A 119 -20.92 30.70 2.11
C GLY A 119 -22.29 31.10 1.55
N GLY A 120 -23.35 30.57 2.18
CA GLY A 120 -24.66 31.14 2.57
C GLY A 120 -25.66 31.74 1.57
N GLY A 121 -26.73 31.01 1.22
CA GLY A 121 -27.93 31.48 0.48
C GLY A 121 -28.37 30.45 -0.58
N SER A 122 -29.17 30.83 -1.59
CA SER A 122 -29.45 29.96 -2.76
C SER A 122 -28.31 29.93 -3.79
N GLY A 123 -27.10 30.32 -3.39
CA GLY A 123 -25.88 30.39 -4.21
C GLY A 123 -24.73 29.64 -3.54
N GLY A 124 -23.52 29.72 -4.09
CA GLY A 124 -22.40 28.91 -3.59
C GLY A 124 -22.27 27.55 -4.26
N ASN A 125 -22.82 27.39 -5.48
CA ASN A 125 -22.92 26.10 -6.15
C ASN A 125 -21.75 25.85 -7.10
N ASN A 126 -21.42 24.58 -7.34
CA ASN A 126 -20.44 24.18 -8.36
C ASN A 126 -19.03 24.79 -8.17
N ASN A 127 -18.62 25.11 -6.95
CA ASN A 127 -17.26 25.57 -6.66
C ASN A 127 -16.32 24.37 -6.53
N SER A 128 -15.05 24.58 -6.89
CA SER A 128 -13.99 23.58 -6.75
C SER A 128 -12.90 24.12 -5.82
N ILE A 129 -12.51 23.33 -4.83
CA ILE A 129 -11.38 23.60 -3.95
C ILE A 129 -10.37 22.46 -4.11
N THR A 130 -9.15 22.78 -4.50
CA THR A 130 -8.05 21.82 -4.66
C THR A 130 -6.87 22.21 -3.80
N LEU A 131 -6.40 21.30 -2.96
CA LEU A 131 -5.12 21.38 -2.27
C LEU A 131 -4.17 20.36 -2.93
N SER A 132 -2.96 20.79 -3.27
CA SER A 132 -1.89 19.93 -3.83
C SER A 132 -0.55 20.11 -3.12
N ASP A 133 0.41 19.27 -3.47
CA ASP A 133 1.78 19.30 -2.97
C ASP A 133 1.86 19.23 -1.44
N SER A 134 2.30 20.30 -0.78
CA SER A 134 2.41 20.42 0.68
C SER A 134 1.51 21.53 1.23
N ALA A 135 0.44 21.89 0.51
CA ALA A 135 -0.49 22.93 0.92
C ALA A 135 -1.20 22.59 2.25
N ARG A 136 -1.40 23.63 3.06
CA ARG A 136 -1.90 23.51 4.43
C ARG A 136 -2.97 24.54 4.76
N ILE A 137 -4.04 24.09 5.41
CA ILE A 137 -5.00 24.96 6.10
C ILE A 137 -4.90 24.69 7.59
N THR A 138 -4.73 25.74 8.38
CA THR A 138 -4.75 25.67 9.85
C THR A 138 -5.74 26.66 10.40
N THR A 139 -6.66 26.18 11.24
CA THR A 139 -7.56 27.04 12.00
C THR A 139 -7.38 26.86 13.50
N ILE A 140 -7.38 28.02 14.17
CA ILE A 140 -7.07 28.13 15.59
C ILE A 140 -8.21 28.88 16.26
N GLY A 141 -8.64 28.42 17.43
CA GLY A 141 -9.72 29.03 18.20
C GLY A 141 -11.04 28.26 18.11
N ASN A 142 -11.96 28.57 19.02
CA ASN A 142 -13.24 27.88 19.16
C ASN A 142 -14.04 27.89 17.85
N SER A 143 -14.68 26.77 17.51
CA SER A 143 -15.48 26.57 16.30
C SER A 143 -14.75 26.88 14.99
N GLY A 144 -13.42 26.78 14.97
CA GLY A 144 -12.63 26.97 13.74
C GLY A 144 -12.94 25.90 12.69
N ILE A 145 -13.10 26.30 11.43
CA ILE A 145 -13.43 25.37 10.33
C ILE A 145 -12.35 25.39 9.26
N GLY A 146 -11.83 24.25 8.83
CA GLY A 146 -10.88 24.19 7.72
C GLY A 146 -11.53 24.66 6.41
N ILE A 147 -12.53 23.92 5.95
CA ILE A 147 -13.35 24.25 4.77
C ILE A 147 -14.83 24.19 5.13
N SER A 148 -15.58 25.25 4.83
CA SER A 148 -17.03 25.33 5.02
C SER A 148 -17.76 25.42 3.68
N ILE A 149 -18.83 24.65 3.52
CA ILE A 149 -19.65 24.60 2.30
C ILE A 149 -21.13 24.76 2.65
N PHE A 150 -21.82 25.64 1.93
CA PHE A 150 -23.26 25.89 2.09
C PHE A 150 -24.10 25.62 0.83
N GLY A 151 -23.47 25.49 -0.35
CA GLY A 151 -24.16 25.33 -1.62
C GLY A 151 -24.09 23.91 -2.20
N ASP A 152 -24.75 23.71 -3.34
CA ASP A 152 -24.87 22.42 -4.02
C ASP A 152 -23.67 22.11 -4.94
N ASN A 153 -23.41 20.83 -5.15
CA ASN A 153 -22.49 20.30 -6.17
C ASN A 153 -21.06 20.86 -6.09
N ASN A 154 -20.58 21.22 -4.90
CA ASN A 154 -19.20 21.65 -4.70
C ASN A 154 -18.28 20.43 -4.62
N THR A 155 -17.03 20.63 -5.05
CA THR A 155 -15.99 19.60 -4.99
C THR A 155 -14.82 20.09 -4.15
N VAL A 156 -14.40 19.29 -3.18
CA VAL A 156 -13.16 19.48 -2.42
C VAL A 156 -12.22 18.34 -2.74
N THR A 157 -10.97 18.64 -3.09
CA THR A 157 -9.93 17.65 -3.37
C THR A 157 -8.68 17.96 -2.56
N LEU A 158 -8.28 17.04 -1.70
CA LEU A 158 -7.04 17.09 -0.93
C LEU A 158 -6.09 16.03 -1.50
N SER A 159 -5.00 16.43 -2.14
CA SER A 159 -4.01 15.50 -2.68
C SER A 159 -3.11 14.92 -1.59
N LYS A 160 -2.37 13.83 -1.90
CA LYS A 160 -1.30 13.29 -1.04
C LYS A 160 -0.34 14.42 -0.62
N GLY A 161 0.01 14.48 0.67
CA GLY A 161 0.92 15.49 1.23
C GLY A 161 0.26 16.75 1.80
N THR A 162 -1.02 16.98 1.52
CA THR A 162 -1.78 18.15 2.02
C THR A 162 -2.31 17.94 3.43
N GLU A 163 -2.59 19.03 4.16
CA GLU A 163 -3.12 18.95 5.52
C GLU A 163 -4.16 20.04 5.83
N ILE A 164 -5.29 19.62 6.41
CA ILE A 164 -6.21 20.49 7.15
C ILE A 164 -6.10 20.15 8.63
N SER A 165 -5.82 21.15 9.46
CA SER A 165 -5.70 20.97 10.91
C SER A 165 -6.51 22.03 11.66
N THR A 166 -7.42 21.59 12.54
CA THR A 166 -8.22 22.46 13.38
C THR A 166 -7.99 22.14 14.85
N SER A 167 -7.94 23.18 15.69
CA SER A 167 -7.45 23.08 17.08
C SER A 167 -8.39 23.69 18.12
N GLY A 168 -9.62 24.04 17.75
CA GLY A 168 -10.65 24.53 18.67
C GLY A 168 -11.59 23.45 19.19
N THR A 169 -12.39 23.75 20.20
CA THR A 169 -13.61 22.99 20.55
C THR A 169 -14.68 23.21 19.47
N SER A 170 -15.52 22.19 19.21
CA SER A 170 -16.54 22.21 18.13
C SER A 170 -15.99 22.66 16.77
N ALA A 171 -14.70 22.38 16.53
CA ALA A 171 -13.99 22.78 15.32
C ALA A 171 -14.03 21.66 14.30
N ASP A 172 -14.29 21.99 13.04
CA ASP A 172 -14.48 20.98 11.99
C ASP A 172 -13.42 21.08 10.90
N GLY A 173 -12.88 19.95 10.46
CA GLY A 173 -11.93 19.90 9.35
C GLY A 173 -12.58 20.34 8.05
N ILE A 174 -13.54 19.55 7.58
CA ILE A 174 -14.44 19.89 6.47
C ILE A 174 -15.86 19.82 6.98
N TYR A 175 -16.61 20.89 6.75
CA TYR A 175 -17.97 21.07 7.21
C TYR A 175 -18.89 21.45 6.04
N VAL A 176 -19.87 20.60 5.78
CA VAL A 176 -20.97 20.87 4.84
C VAL A 176 -22.18 21.25 5.68
N TYR A 177 -22.44 22.54 5.77
CA TYR A 177 -23.57 23.09 6.50
C TYR A 177 -24.90 22.75 5.82
N ASP A 178 -24.95 22.94 4.51
CA ASP A 178 -26.09 22.68 3.63
C ASP A 178 -25.59 22.39 2.21
N GLY A 179 -26.49 21.93 1.35
CA GLY A 179 -26.25 21.73 -0.07
C GLY A 179 -26.12 20.26 -0.48
N SER A 180 -26.79 19.92 -1.57
CA SER A 180 -26.87 18.56 -2.12
C SER A 180 -25.77 18.28 -3.15
N GLY A 181 -25.36 17.03 -3.26
CA GLY A 181 -24.41 16.56 -4.30
C GLY A 181 -22.96 17.01 -4.09
N ASN A 182 -22.61 17.46 -2.88
CA ASN A 182 -21.24 17.83 -2.55
C ASN A 182 -20.31 16.61 -2.54
N THR A 183 -19.11 16.74 -3.11
CA THR A 183 -18.11 15.66 -3.20
C THR A 183 -16.81 16.08 -2.52
N ILE A 184 -16.32 15.26 -1.59
CA ILE A 184 -15.08 15.48 -0.85
C ILE A 184 -14.12 14.31 -1.14
N ASN A 185 -13.04 14.58 -1.86
CA ASN A 185 -11.98 13.63 -2.17
C ASN A 185 -10.76 13.89 -1.28
N VAL A 186 -10.32 12.88 -0.53
CA VAL A 186 -9.24 13.02 0.45
C VAL A 186 -8.19 11.96 0.21
N ALA A 187 -7.03 12.36 -0.31
CA ALA A 187 -5.77 11.62 -0.31
C ALA A 187 -4.74 12.25 0.65
N GLY A 188 -5.10 13.36 1.31
CA GLY A 188 -4.28 14.08 2.28
C GLY A 188 -4.72 13.84 3.74
N LYS A 189 -4.26 14.73 4.63
CA LYS A 189 -4.54 14.63 6.07
C LYS A 189 -5.64 15.61 6.51
N ILE A 190 -6.54 15.14 7.36
CA ILE A 190 -7.51 15.99 8.08
C ILE A 190 -7.42 15.67 9.57
N LYS A 191 -7.20 16.69 10.41
CA LYS A 191 -7.09 16.56 11.87
C LYS A 191 -8.03 17.52 12.58
N ALA A 192 -8.96 16.98 13.37
CA ALA A 192 -9.87 17.69 14.25
C ALA A 192 -10.27 16.79 15.44
N THR A 193 -9.63 16.96 16.60
CA THR A 193 -9.67 15.95 17.68
C THR A 193 -10.18 16.45 19.03
N ASN A 194 -10.45 17.75 19.16
CA ASN A 194 -10.92 18.31 20.43
C ASN A 194 -12.38 17.96 20.72
N THR A 195 -12.86 18.35 21.90
CA THR A 195 -14.26 18.18 22.30
C THR A 195 -15.21 18.71 21.22
N ASP A 196 -16.16 17.86 20.85
CA ASP A 196 -17.19 18.09 19.82
C ASP A 196 -16.68 18.38 18.39
N ALA A 197 -15.36 18.36 18.16
CA ALA A 197 -14.75 18.52 16.84
C ALA A 197 -15.07 17.34 15.92
N LYS A 198 -15.14 17.58 14.61
CA LYS A 198 -15.31 16.55 13.57
C LYS A 198 -14.27 16.73 12.47
N ALA A 199 -13.60 15.65 12.08
CA ALA A 199 -12.70 15.72 10.92
C ALA A 199 -13.51 15.97 9.64
N VAL A 200 -14.62 15.26 9.49
CA VAL A 200 -15.59 15.46 8.40
C VAL A 200 -16.98 15.52 9.00
N HIS A 201 -17.73 16.56 8.65
CA HIS A 201 -19.07 16.81 9.15
C HIS A 201 -20.01 17.20 8.00
N LEU A 202 -21.02 16.37 7.75
CA LEU A 202 -22.13 16.68 6.85
C LEU A 202 -23.37 16.98 7.70
N GLU A 203 -23.64 18.27 7.93
CA GLU A 203 -24.82 18.69 8.70
C GLU A 203 -26.07 18.65 7.83
N GLY A 204 -26.05 19.26 6.64
CA GLY A 204 -27.23 19.36 5.77
C GLY A 204 -26.99 18.93 4.33
N GLY A 205 -28.08 18.65 3.61
CA GLY A 205 -28.09 18.37 2.18
C GLY A 205 -28.25 16.90 1.81
N ALA A 206 -28.59 16.63 0.54
CA ALA A 206 -28.78 15.27 0.05
C ALA A 206 -27.59 14.76 -0.78
N ASN A 207 -27.28 13.47 -0.68
CA ASN A 207 -26.30 12.77 -1.51
C ASN A 207 -24.88 13.35 -1.42
N GLY A 208 -24.44 13.73 -0.22
CA GLY A 208 -23.04 14.08 0.04
C GLY A 208 -22.13 12.86 -0.10
N VAL A 209 -21.04 12.98 -0.84
CA VAL A 209 -20.09 11.89 -1.09
C VAL A 209 -18.73 12.23 -0.51
N VAL A 210 -18.20 11.35 0.33
CA VAL A 210 -16.85 11.43 0.88
C VAL A 210 -16.05 10.24 0.35
N ASN A 211 -14.95 10.51 -0.34
CA ASN A 211 -14.04 9.52 -0.89
C ASN A 211 -12.71 9.62 -0.14
N PHE A 212 -12.39 8.60 0.66
CA PHE A 212 -11.04 8.44 1.19
C PHE A 212 -10.21 7.65 0.18
N GLN A 213 -9.17 8.27 -0.33
CA GLN A 213 -8.29 7.72 -1.36
C GLN A 213 -6.95 7.28 -0.74
N GLU A 214 -6.11 6.60 -1.51
CA GLU A 214 -4.76 6.26 -1.08
C GLU A 214 -4.02 7.50 -0.53
N GLY A 215 -3.42 7.36 0.66
CA GLY A 215 -2.73 8.44 1.36
C GLY A 215 -3.59 9.23 2.34
N ALA A 216 -4.91 9.02 2.34
CA ALA A 216 -5.81 9.63 3.32
C ALA A 216 -5.37 9.33 4.77
N LEU A 217 -5.30 10.36 5.60
CA LEU A 217 -5.09 10.23 7.03
C LEU A 217 -6.11 11.09 7.79
N ILE A 218 -7.13 10.45 8.33
CA ILE A 218 -8.21 11.11 9.06
C ILE A 218 -7.96 10.94 10.54
N ILE A 219 -7.96 12.04 11.29
CA ILE A 219 -7.78 12.06 12.74
C ILE A 219 -8.91 12.88 13.35
N GLY A 220 -9.93 12.19 13.86
CA GLY A 220 -11.13 12.78 14.40
C GLY A 220 -12.41 12.08 13.93
N PRO A 221 -13.56 12.43 14.53
CA PRO A 221 -14.83 11.80 14.16
C PRO A 221 -15.26 12.12 12.73
N ILE A 222 -15.93 11.15 12.10
CA ILE A 222 -16.59 11.28 10.80
C ILE A 222 -18.09 11.26 11.07
N HIS A 223 -18.78 12.35 10.74
CA HIS A 223 -20.16 12.57 11.15
C HIS A 223 -21.04 13.06 10.01
N THR A 224 -22.26 12.56 10.00
CA THR A 224 -23.38 13.12 9.24
C THR A 224 -24.56 13.30 10.18
N ASP A 225 -25.30 14.39 10.07
CA ASP A 225 -26.54 14.59 10.82
C ASP A 225 -27.67 13.79 10.14
N ASN A 226 -28.48 13.08 10.93
CA ASN A 226 -29.57 12.26 10.41
C ASN A 226 -30.82 13.09 10.07
N ASP A 227 -30.99 14.24 10.72
CA ASP A 227 -32.22 15.03 10.60
C ASP A 227 -32.18 15.92 9.34
N TYR A 228 -30.98 16.32 8.92
CA TYR A 228 -30.78 17.32 7.88
C TYR A 228 -29.94 16.82 6.69
N ALA A 229 -29.06 15.83 6.88
CA ALA A 229 -28.31 15.20 5.79
C ALA A 229 -28.90 13.83 5.43
N THR A 230 -29.15 13.61 4.13
CA THR A 230 -29.77 12.36 3.65
C THR A 230 -28.96 11.74 2.52
N GLY A 231 -28.84 10.42 2.50
CA GLY A 231 -28.12 9.71 1.44
C GLY A 231 -26.60 9.94 1.44
N SER A 232 -26.00 10.24 2.59
CA SER A 232 -24.54 10.40 2.74
C SER A 232 -23.80 9.10 2.39
N ILE A 233 -22.77 9.21 1.55
CA ILE A 233 -21.96 8.09 1.09
C ILE A 233 -20.51 8.27 1.53
N LEU A 234 -19.94 7.21 2.11
CA LEU A 234 -18.51 7.11 2.40
C LEU A 234 -17.90 5.99 1.55
N ASN A 235 -17.08 6.37 0.58
CA ASN A 235 -16.31 5.44 -0.23
C ASN A 235 -14.88 5.36 0.31
N ILE A 236 -14.38 4.13 0.45
CA ILE A 236 -13.07 3.82 1.00
C ILE A 236 -12.24 3.17 -0.12
N ASP A 237 -11.25 3.91 -0.60
CA ASP A 237 -10.35 3.60 -1.72
C ASP A 237 -8.89 3.86 -1.29
N VAL A 238 -8.51 3.31 -0.14
CA VAL A 238 -7.23 3.57 0.56
C VAL A 238 -6.10 2.65 0.11
N GLY A 239 -6.31 1.85 -0.93
CA GLY A 239 -5.39 0.88 -1.48
C GLY A 239 -5.58 -0.51 -0.85
N LEU A 240 -5.59 -1.55 -1.68
CA LEU A 240 -5.77 -2.97 -1.28
C LEU A 240 -4.80 -3.46 -0.19
N GLY A 241 -3.59 -2.88 -0.13
CA GLY A 241 -2.56 -3.19 0.86
C GLY A 241 -2.84 -2.61 2.26
N THR A 242 -3.67 -1.58 2.32
CA THR A 242 -3.98 -0.83 3.54
C THR A 242 -5.13 -1.49 4.29
N SER A 243 -5.03 -1.56 5.62
CA SER A 243 -6.13 -2.01 6.48
C SER A 243 -6.77 -0.81 7.18
N TYR A 244 -8.05 -0.87 7.54
CA TYR A 244 -8.72 0.26 8.19
C TYR A 244 -9.77 -0.15 9.22
N ILE A 245 -10.01 0.77 10.14
CA ILE A 245 -11.06 0.79 11.15
C ILE A 245 -11.58 2.23 11.22
N PHE A 246 -12.65 2.54 10.49
CA PHE A 246 -13.28 3.85 10.56
C PHE A 246 -14.53 3.81 11.41
N THR A 247 -14.54 4.62 12.47
CA THR A 247 -15.73 4.85 13.29
C THR A 247 -16.44 6.09 12.79
N THR A 248 -17.70 5.92 12.40
CA THR A 248 -18.58 6.99 11.94
C THR A 248 -19.69 7.27 12.95
N SER A 249 -20.46 8.31 12.70
CA SER A 249 -21.70 8.61 13.42
C SER A 249 -22.71 9.20 12.43
N GLY A 250 -23.99 8.99 12.71
CA GLY A 250 -25.06 9.23 11.75
C GLY A 250 -25.19 8.10 10.72
N THR A 251 -25.99 8.35 9.69
CA THR A 251 -26.37 7.35 8.69
C THR A 251 -25.51 7.47 7.44
N TRP A 252 -24.64 6.49 7.22
CA TRP A 252 -23.80 6.39 6.03
C TRP A 252 -24.16 5.17 5.19
N THR A 253 -24.13 5.32 3.87
CA THR A 253 -23.86 4.21 2.96
C THR A 253 -22.35 4.09 2.82
N VAL A 254 -21.76 2.96 3.24
CA VAL A 254 -20.31 2.76 3.21
C VAL A 254 -19.95 1.74 2.13
N ASN A 255 -18.98 2.06 1.29
CA ASN A 255 -18.46 1.19 0.24
C ASN A 255 -16.95 1.04 0.36
N ASP A 256 -16.44 -0.18 0.16
CA ASP A 256 -15.02 -0.44 -0.12
C ASP A 256 -14.84 -0.54 -1.64
N LEU A 257 -13.96 0.28 -2.21
CA LEU A 257 -13.69 0.34 -3.65
C LEU A 257 -12.41 -0.41 -4.06
N ASP A 258 -11.62 -0.86 -3.08
CA ASP A 258 -10.39 -1.64 -3.30
C ASP A 258 -10.66 -3.14 -3.52
N GLY A 259 -11.93 -3.56 -3.42
CA GLY A 259 -12.33 -4.96 -3.60
C GLY A 259 -12.04 -5.84 -2.38
N ARG A 260 -11.78 -5.25 -1.21
CA ARG A 260 -11.65 -6.00 0.03
C ARG A 260 -13.01 -6.45 0.54
N SER A 261 -13.02 -7.59 1.22
CA SER A 261 -14.12 -7.91 2.11
C SER A 261 -14.12 -6.94 3.29
N PHE A 262 -15.26 -6.32 3.61
CA PHE A 262 -15.38 -5.37 4.71
C PHE A 262 -16.70 -5.54 5.47
N THR A 263 -16.76 -5.02 6.70
CA THR A 263 -17.99 -4.88 7.50
C THR A 263 -18.31 -3.41 7.69
N TYR A 264 -19.60 -3.07 7.73
CA TYR A 264 -20.09 -1.83 8.31
C TYR A 264 -21.23 -2.16 9.27
N SER A 265 -20.93 -2.18 10.57
CA SER A 265 -21.89 -2.52 11.61
C SER A 265 -21.61 -1.73 12.87
N GLY A 266 -22.66 -1.28 13.56
CA GLY A 266 -22.52 -0.45 14.77
C GLY A 266 -21.75 0.85 14.52
N ASN A 267 -21.86 1.43 13.32
CA ASN A 267 -21.09 2.58 12.84
C ASN A 267 -19.58 2.38 12.79
N VAL A 268 -19.11 1.13 12.67
CA VAL A 268 -17.70 0.81 12.45
C VAL A 268 -17.56 0.15 11.09
N ALA A 269 -16.87 0.84 10.17
CA ALA A 269 -16.42 0.28 8.91
C ALA A 269 -15.03 -0.33 9.12
N SER A 270 -14.82 -1.60 8.77
CA SER A 270 -13.50 -2.20 8.93
C SER A 270 -13.19 -3.27 7.90
N SER A 271 -11.91 -3.35 7.54
CA SER A 271 -11.36 -4.36 6.65
C SER A 271 -9.88 -4.58 6.95
N LEU A 272 -9.39 -5.79 6.69
CA LEU A 272 -7.98 -6.14 6.69
C LEU A 272 -7.51 -6.45 5.28
N SER A 273 -6.31 -5.99 4.97
CA SER A 273 -5.62 -6.43 3.76
C SER A 273 -5.22 -7.90 3.86
N ALA A 274 -5.51 -8.68 2.82
CA ALA A 274 -5.27 -10.12 2.77
C ALA A 274 -3.79 -10.52 2.57
N GLY A 275 -2.88 -9.54 2.46
CA GLY A 275 -1.47 -9.74 2.12
C GLY A 275 -0.77 -10.92 2.78
N ASN A 276 -0.79 -11.06 4.11
CA ASN A 276 -0.19 -12.20 4.80
C ASN A 276 -0.73 -13.56 4.28
N SER A 277 -2.04 -13.67 4.11
CA SER A 277 -2.64 -14.90 3.56
C SER A 277 -2.33 -15.09 2.08
N GLU A 278 -2.27 -14.02 1.30
CA GLU A 278 -1.93 -14.06 -0.14
C GLU A 278 -0.49 -14.52 -0.40
N THR A 279 0.42 -14.25 0.54
CA THR A 279 1.86 -14.52 0.39
C THR A 279 2.33 -15.76 1.15
N ALA A 280 1.41 -16.47 1.82
CA ALA A 280 1.74 -17.68 2.56
C ALA A 280 2.32 -18.80 1.67
N ASP A 281 1.81 -18.97 0.45
CA ASP A 281 2.33 -19.94 -0.51
C ASP A 281 3.73 -19.57 -1.02
N GLU A 282 4.00 -18.27 -1.21
CA GLU A 282 5.32 -17.75 -1.56
C GLU A 282 6.34 -18.07 -0.47
N MET A 283 5.99 -17.82 0.79
CA MET A 283 6.87 -18.13 1.93
C MET A 283 7.16 -19.63 2.04
N LEU A 284 6.12 -20.47 1.86
CA LEU A 284 6.30 -21.92 1.83
C LEU A 284 7.19 -22.36 0.65
N PHE A 285 7.04 -21.72 -0.52
CA PHE A 285 7.81 -22.05 -1.72
C PHE A 285 9.27 -21.61 -1.56
N MET A 286 9.51 -20.42 -1.02
CA MET A 286 10.83 -19.89 -0.74
C MET A 286 11.59 -20.79 0.24
N SER A 287 10.95 -21.16 1.37
CA SER A 287 11.56 -22.07 2.36
C SER A 287 11.86 -23.45 1.77
N THR A 288 10.91 -24.01 1.00
CA THR A 288 11.06 -25.33 0.38
C THR A 288 12.14 -25.34 -0.70
N GLY A 289 12.17 -24.32 -1.56
CA GLY A 289 13.17 -24.18 -2.62
C GLY A 289 14.58 -23.98 -2.06
N SER A 290 14.73 -23.14 -1.02
CA SER A 290 16.03 -22.99 -0.33
C SER A 290 16.52 -24.30 0.27
N LEU A 291 15.66 -25.07 0.94
CA LEU A 291 16.00 -26.39 1.45
C LEU A 291 16.44 -27.33 0.32
N GLN A 292 15.66 -27.45 -0.76
CA GLN A 292 16.00 -28.32 -1.90
C GLN A 292 17.32 -27.95 -2.56
N SER A 293 17.59 -26.65 -2.73
CA SER A 293 18.89 -26.16 -3.21
C SER A 293 20.03 -26.59 -2.30
N SER A 294 19.87 -26.49 -0.97
CA SER A 294 20.87 -27.00 -0.02
C SER A 294 21.16 -28.48 -0.23
N LEU A 295 20.14 -29.30 -0.47
CA LEU A 295 20.30 -30.75 -0.63
C LEU A 295 21.00 -31.11 -1.94
N LYS A 296 20.66 -30.45 -3.04
CA LYS A 296 21.10 -30.79 -4.41
C LYS A 296 22.62 -30.89 -4.56
N SER A 297 23.37 -30.03 -3.87
CA SER A 297 24.84 -29.99 -3.96
C SER A 297 25.53 -31.11 -3.20
N ASN A 298 24.84 -31.80 -2.30
CA ASN A 298 25.39 -32.85 -1.43
C ASN A 298 24.84 -34.25 -1.77
N VAL A 299 24.02 -34.36 -2.83
CA VAL A 299 23.55 -35.65 -3.35
C VAL A 299 24.75 -36.41 -3.94
N GLY A 300 25.36 -37.29 -3.14
CA GLY A 300 26.51 -38.11 -3.54
C GLY A 300 27.81 -37.85 -2.78
N SER A 301 27.79 -37.06 -1.70
CA SER A 301 28.89 -36.94 -0.74
C SER A 301 28.95 -38.17 0.19
N ASP A 302 29.02 -39.37 -0.41
CA ASP A 302 29.10 -40.64 0.30
C ASP A 302 30.25 -40.53 1.32
N GLU A 303 29.92 -40.60 2.61
CA GLU A 303 30.84 -40.52 3.77
C GLU A 303 31.23 -39.12 4.29
N SER A 304 30.78 -38.02 3.69
CA SER A 304 31.12 -36.68 4.19
C SER A 304 29.97 -35.99 4.93
N GLY A 305 30.27 -35.45 6.11
CA GLY A 305 29.39 -34.46 6.75
C GLY A 305 29.37 -33.18 5.92
N TRP A 306 28.25 -32.46 5.95
CA TRP A 306 28.10 -31.25 5.16
C TRP A 306 27.31 -30.15 5.86
N VAL A 307 27.67 -28.91 5.52
CA VAL A 307 27.01 -27.68 5.97
C VAL A 307 26.76 -26.79 4.76
N ASP A 308 25.57 -26.18 4.69
CA ASP A 308 25.24 -25.12 3.74
C ASP A 308 24.77 -23.88 4.50
N ILE A 309 25.36 -22.73 4.19
CA ILE A 309 24.80 -21.42 4.55
C ILE A 309 24.25 -20.75 3.31
N TYR A 310 23.07 -20.16 3.42
CA TYR A 310 22.41 -19.59 2.25
C TYR A 310 21.65 -18.32 2.55
N ALA A 311 21.44 -17.54 1.50
CA ALA A 311 20.61 -16.35 1.49
C ALA A 311 19.76 -16.31 0.22
N ARG A 312 18.56 -15.77 0.33
CA ARG A 312 17.62 -15.61 -0.79
C ARG A 312 16.87 -14.29 -0.67
N SER A 313 16.67 -13.63 -1.79
CA SER A 313 15.74 -12.51 -1.92
C SER A 313 14.65 -12.84 -2.93
N SER A 314 13.46 -12.30 -2.73
CA SER A 314 12.33 -12.39 -3.65
C SER A 314 11.56 -11.07 -3.60
N GLU A 315 11.28 -10.47 -4.76
CA GLU A 315 10.49 -9.26 -4.90
C GLU A 315 9.44 -9.49 -5.99
N ARG A 316 8.17 -9.21 -5.65
CA ARG A 316 7.07 -9.14 -6.61
C ARG A 316 6.61 -7.71 -6.75
N LYS A 317 6.58 -7.24 -8.00
CA LYS A 317 6.11 -5.89 -8.33
C LYS A 317 4.60 -5.90 -8.60
N ALA A 318 3.99 -4.73 -8.59
CA ALA A 318 2.60 -4.57 -9.00
C ALA A 318 2.42 -5.06 -10.45
N ASN A 319 1.35 -5.83 -10.68
CA ASN A 319 1.04 -6.41 -11.98
C ASN A 319 -0.29 -5.87 -12.49
N THR A 320 -0.27 -5.15 -13.61
CA THR A 320 -1.48 -4.55 -14.19
C THR A 320 -2.49 -5.58 -14.71
N ALA A 321 -2.05 -6.78 -15.06
CA ALA A 321 -2.94 -7.87 -15.47
C ALA A 321 -3.57 -8.61 -14.27
N GLN A 322 -3.04 -8.40 -13.07
CA GLN A 322 -3.51 -9.00 -11.81
C GLN A 322 -3.51 -7.92 -10.71
N PRO A 323 -4.38 -6.90 -10.81
CA PRO A 323 -4.35 -5.71 -9.94
C PRO A 323 -4.68 -6.03 -8.48
N THR A 324 -5.23 -7.22 -8.21
CA THR A 324 -5.53 -7.70 -6.86
C THR A 324 -4.34 -8.36 -6.17
N MET A 325 -3.19 -8.49 -6.84
CA MET A 325 -1.96 -9.00 -6.22
C MET A 325 -1.17 -7.88 -5.55
N LEU A 326 -0.78 -8.11 -4.30
CA LEU A 326 0.04 -7.14 -3.57
C LEU A 326 1.52 -7.28 -3.90
N PRO A 327 2.25 -6.16 -4.06
CA PRO A 327 3.69 -6.20 -4.14
C PRO A 327 4.27 -6.63 -2.78
N TYR A 328 5.39 -7.35 -2.82
CA TYR A 328 6.12 -7.71 -1.62
C TYR A 328 7.63 -7.73 -1.86
N LYS A 329 8.38 -7.66 -0.76
CA LYS A 329 9.82 -7.94 -0.68
C LYS A 329 10.07 -8.94 0.44
N ALA A 330 10.74 -10.03 0.12
CA ALA A 330 11.12 -11.06 1.06
C ALA A 330 12.64 -11.24 1.04
N ASN A 331 13.23 -11.37 2.22
CA ASN A 331 14.63 -11.75 2.40
C ASN A 331 14.70 -12.92 3.36
N ALA A 332 15.46 -13.93 2.99
CA ALA A 332 15.65 -15.13 3.77
C ALA A 332 17.12 -15.48 3.90
N SER A 333 17.44 -16.13 5.01
CA SER A 333 18.75 -16.73 5.26
C SER A 333 18.57 -18.02 6.03
N GLY A 334 19.56 -18.90 5.95
CA GLY A 334 19.49 -20.13 6.71
C GLY A 334 20.74 -20.97 6.68
N LEU A 335 20.62 -22.08 7.39
CA LEU A 335 21.65 -23.06 7.63
C LEU A 335 21.03 -24.45 7.44
N SER A 336 21.71 -25.29 6.68
CA SER A 336 21.40 -26.72 6.58
C SER A 336 22.63 -27.52 7.00
N VAL A 337 22.45 -28.55 7.81
CA VAL A 337 23.52 -29.46 8.24
C VAL A 337 23.07 -30.88 7.98
N GLY A 338 23.87 -31.64 7.25
CA GLY A 338 23.63 -33.06 6.99
C GLY A 338 24.74 -33.95 7.53
N VAL A 339 24.34 -35.07 8.09
CA VAL A 339 25.23 -36.08 8.64
C VAL A 339 24.91 -37.43 7.99
N PRO A 340 25.89 -38.07 7.32
CA PRO A 340 25.69 -39.39 6.76
C PRO A 340 25.54 -40.41 7.89
N VAL A 341 24.49 -41.22 7.83
CA VAL A 341 24.22 -42.31 8.77
C VAL A 341 24.27 -43.69 8.12
N LEU A 342 24.15 -43.75 6.79
CA LEU A 342 24.44 -44.92 5.97
C LEU A 342 25.21 -44.47 4.73
N SER A 343 26.24 -45.21 4.36
CA SER A 343 27.07 -44.95 3.18
C SER A 343 27.04 -46.12 2.21
N GLY A 344 27.41 -45.85 0.95
CA GLY A 344 27.54 -46.83 -0.12
C GLY A 344 26.51 -46.62 -1.22
N ALA A 345 26.21 -47.67 -2.01
CA ALA A 345 25.36 -47.57 -3.20
C ALA A 345 23.98 -46.92 -2.97
N ARG A 346 23.52 -46.91 -1.71
CA ARG A 346 22.41 -46.09 -1.23
C ARG A 346 22.84 -45.40 0.06
N SER A 347 23.08 -44.11 0.01
CA SER A 347 23.44 -43.31 1.18
C SER A 347 22.21 -42.68 1.82
N LEU A 348 22.26 -42.52 3.14
CA LEU A 348 21.21 -41.89 3.93
C LEU A 348 21.84 -40.81 4.81
N ASP A 349 21.37 -39.59 4.66
CA ASP A 349 21.72 -38.47 5.53
C ASP A 349 20.57 -38.12 6.45
N VAL A 350 20.88 -37.78 7.71
CA VAL A 350 19.98 -37.05 8.59
C VAL A 350 20.31 -35.57 8.46
N VAL A 351 19.30 -34.74 8.22
CA VAL A 351 19.47 -33.32 7.93
C VAL A 351 18.62 -32.46 8.85
N ILE A 352 19.23 -31.42 9.42
CA ILE A 352 18.54 -30.34 10.10
C ILE A 352 18.67 -29.05 9.29
N ASN A 353 17.58 -28.29 9.19
CA ASN A 353 17.53 -27.02 8.49
C ASN A 353 16.89 -25.96 9.39
N SER A 354 17.51 -24.78 9.43
CA SER A 354 16.96 -23.56 10.02
C SER A 354 16.85 -22.50 8.93
N HIS A 355 15.67 -21.91 8.79
CA HIS A 355 15.34 -20.93 7.76
C HIS A 355 14.63 -19.73 8.39
N HIS A 356 15.28 -18.58 8.34
CA HIS A 356 14.69 -17.32 8.74
C HIS A 356 14.25 -16.54 7.50
N ALA A 357 13.05 -15.97 7.51
CA ALA A 357 12.58 -15.13 6.43
C ALA A 357 11.74 -13.96 6.94
N ALA A 358 12.09 -12.76 6.46
CA ALA A 358 11.39 -11.52 6.69
C ALA A 358 10.66 -11.09 5.42
N LEU A 359 9.36 -10.87 5.52
CA LEU A 359 8.47 -10.51 4.43
C LEU A 359 7.83 -9.14 4.70
N ASN A 360 7.89 -8.27 3.70
CA ASN A 360 7.30 -6.94 3.71
C ASN A 360 6.28 -6.84 2.56
N ILE A 361 5.03 -6.52 2.89
CA ILE A 361 3.91 -6.51 1.96
C ILE A 361 3.34 -5.11 1.85
N ALA A 362 3.12 -4.66 0.61
CA ALA A 362 2.51 -3.38 0.29
C ALA A 362 3.17 -2.19 1.03
N GLU A 363 4.48 -2.05 0.89
CA GLU A 363 5.26 -0.90 1.40
C GLU A 363 5.10 -0.69 2.92
N ASP A 364 5.52 -1.68 3.70
CA ASP A 364 5.47 -1.72 5.17
C ASP A 364 4.05 -1.73 5.76
N SER A 365 3.02 -1.97 4.94
CA SER A 365 1.66 -2.12 5.45
C SER A 365 1.54 -3.37 6.34
N GLN A 366 2.25 -4.44 5.96
CA GLN A 366 2.37 -5.66 6.75
C GLN A 366 3.81 -6.17 6.71
N ILE A 367 4.30 -6.60 7.88
CA ILE A 367 5.60 -7.25 8.05
C ILE A 367 5.34 -8.60 8.70
N LEU A 368 5.99 -9.64 8.19
CA LEU A 368 5.95 -10.99 8.73
C LEU A 368 7.37 -11.55 8.83
N ASP A 369 7.82 -11.82 10.04
CA ASP A 369 9.06 -12.52 10.32
C ASP A 369 8.75 -13.98 10.63
N SER A 370 9.52 -14.90 10.07
CA SER A 370 9.29 -16.34 10.23
C SER A 370 10.60 -17.07 10.48
N LEU A 371 10.56 -18.04 11.39
CA LEU A 371 11.67 -18.94 11.70
C LEU A 371 11.19 -20.39 11.61
N SER A 372 11.62 -21.07 10.57
CA SER A 372 11.32 -22.48 10.28
C SER A 372 12.48 -23.36 10.74
N THR A 373 12.20 -24.37 11.55
CA THR A 373 13.15 -25.46 11.84
C THR A 373 12.59 -26.79 11.33
N LYS A 374 13.37 -27.49 10.50
CA LYS A 374 12.99 -28.77 9.88
C LYS A 374 14.03 -29.84 10.18
N LEU A 375 13.57 -31.06 10.44
CA LEU A 375 14.37 -32.27 10.57
C LEU A 375 13.87 -33.27 9.52
N GLY A 376 14.81 -33.92 8.84
CA GLY A 376 14.45 -34.88 7.81
C GLY A 376 15.57 -35.81 7.43
N VAL A 377 15.28 -36.61 6.41
CA VAL A 377 16.20 -37.59 5.85
C VAL A 377 16.32 -37.40 4.34
N VAL A 378 17.50 -37.69 3.82
CA VAL A 378 17.79 -37.69 2.39
C VAL A 378 18.38 -39.04 2.02
N LEU A 379 17.70 -39.74 1.11
CA LEU A 379 18.17 -41.00 0.54
C LEU A 379 18.71 -40.71 -0.85
N THR A 380 19.96 -41.06 -1.11
CA THR A 380 20.60 -40.92 -2.41
C THR A 380 21.00 -42.28 -2.93
N GLN A 381 20.71 -42.56 -4.20
CA GLN A 381 21.24 -43.71 -4.92
C GLN A 381 22.46 -43.27 -5.73
N ALA A 382 23.54 -44.06 -5.67
CA ALA A 382 24.71 -43.83 -6.51
C ALA A 382 24.35 -43.80 -8.02
N PRO A 383 25.09 -43.04 -8.85
CA PRO A 383 24.85 -43.00 -10.29
C PRO A 383 24.85 -44.40 -10.91
N THR A 384 23.83 -44.67 -11.73
CA THR A 384 23.74 -45.88 -12.55
C THR A 384 24.74 -45.83 -13.70
N SER A 385 24.98 -46.97 -14.37
CA SER A 385 25.84 -47.03 -15.57
C SER A 385 25.39 -46.09 -16.69
N ASP A 386 24.10 -45.76 -16.71
CA ASP A 386 23.48 -44.89 -17.71
C ASP A 386 23.48 -43.42 -17.29
N GLY A 387 24.27 -43.04 -16.27
CA GLY A 387 24.51 -41.64 -15.88
C GLY A 387 23.44 -41.02 -14.98
N TRP A 388 22.41 -41.77 -14.58
CA TRP A 388 21.32 -41.29 -13.71
C TRP A 388 21.61 -41.51 -12.24
N GLN A 389 21.43 -40.47 -11.44
CA GLN A 389 21.42 -40.47 -9.99
C GLN A 389 20.03 -40.09 -9.48
N LEU A 390 19.51 -40.83 -8.49
CA LEU A 390 18.19 -40.58 -7.91
C LEU A 390 18.34 -40.19 -6.44
N ALA A 391 17.54 -39.22 -6.01
CA ALA A 391 17.42 -38.89 -4.59
C ALA A 391 15.96 -38.67 -4.21
N GLY A 392 15.67 -39.00 -2.95
CA GLY A 392 14.39 -38.75 -2.31
C GLY A 392 14.61 -38.17 -0.93
N SER A 393 13.73 -37.27 -0.50
CA SER A 393 13.82 -36.66 0.82
C SER A 393 12.47 -36.44 1.46
N ALA A 394 12.47 -36.49 2.79
CA ALA A 394 11.30 -36.27 3.62
C ALA A 394 11.67 -35.45 4.85
N PHE A 395 10.94 -34.36 5.09
CA PHE A 395 11.17 -33.45 6.21
C PHE A 395 9.87 -33.15 6.94
N VAL A 396 9.98 -32.96 8.25
CA VAL A 396 8.95 -32.38 9.10
C VAL A 396 9.52 -31.22 9.87
N GLY A 397 8.72 -30.22 10.19
CA GLY A 397 9.20 -29.05 10.90
C GLY A 397 8.12 -28.24 11.57
N ARG A 398 8.56 -27.17 12.20
CA ARG A 398 7.71 -26.14 12.79
C ARG A 398 8.24 -24.77 12.41
N THR A 399 7.32 -23.87 12.10
CA THR A 399 7.62 -22.47 11.83
C THR A 399 6.92 -21.59 12.85
N SER A 400 7.65 -20.69 13.50
CA SER A 400 7.08 -19.57 14.27
C SER A 400 6.97 -18.35 13.37
N HIS A 401 5.92 -17.57 13.57
CA HIS A 401 5.61 -16.38 12.78
C HIS A 401 5.27 -15.21 13.71
N ASP A 402 5.94 -14.09 13.49
CA ASP A 402 5.70 -12.82 14.15
C ASP A 402 5.26 -11.80 13.10
N GLY A 403 4.01 -11.36 13.19
CA GLY A 403 3.38 -10.47 12.22
C GLY A 403 3.05 -9.11 12.82
N THR A 404 3.24 -8.05 12.03
CA THR A 404 2.84 -6.69 12.38
C THR A 404 2.15 -6.01 11.20
N ARG A 405 0.98 -5.40 11.44
CA ARG A 405 0.35 -4.44 10.55
C ARG A 405 0.64 -3.04 11.08
N GLY A 406 1.68 -2.39 10.56
CA GLY A 406 2.15 -1.11 11.10
C GLY A 406 1.27 0.09 10.75
N LYS A 407 0.42 -0.04 9.72
CA LYS A 407 -0.35 1.05 9.11
C LYS A 407 -1.84 0.70 8.99
N VAL A 408 -2.51 0.43 10.12
CA VAL A 408 -3.97 0.28 10.11
C VAL A 408 -4.60 1.65 10.33
N LEU A 409 -5.30 2.19 9.33
CA LEU A 409 -5.97 3.48 9.43
C LEU A 409 -7.06 3.41 10.50
N ASP A 410 -7.05 4.38 11.41
CA ASP A 410 -8.02 4.46 12.50
C ASP A 410 -8.24 5.91 12.88
N ASN A 411 -9.42 6.43 12.55
CA ASN A 411 -9.73 7.84 12.74
C ASN A 411 -9.84 8.27 14.20
N LEU A 412 -9.93 7.33 15.14
CA LEU A 412 -9.97 7.63 16.58
C LEU A 412 -8.61 7.40 17.27
N ALA A 413 -7.62 6.86 16.58
CA ALA A 413 -6.25 6.81 17.10
C ALA A 413 -5.65 8.22 17.15
N GLU A 414 -4.78 8.48 18.13
CA GLU A 414 -4.11 9.77 18.31
C GLU A 414 -3.36 10.24 17.05
N THR A 415 -2.79 9.30 16.30
CA THR A 415 -2.02 9.54 15.07
C THR A 415 -2.82 9.31 13.79
N GLY A 416 -4.09 8.88 13.88
CA GLY A 416 -4.88 8.40 12.74
C GLY A 416 -4.55 6.97 12.29
N MET A 417 -3.64 6.30 12.99
CA MET A 417 -3.23 4.93 12.71
C MET A 417 -3.03 4.16 14.01
N ARG A 418 -3.23 2.84 13.93
CA ARG A 418 -2.83 1.90 14.98
C ARG A 418 -2.01 0.75 14.38
N SER A 419 -1.24 0.09 15.24
CA SER A 419 -0.54 -1.14 14.89
C SER A 419 -1.31 -2.35 15.42
N LEU A 420 -1.35 -3.43 14.63
CA LEU A 420 -1.83 -4.74 15.07
C LEU A 420 -0.68 -5.74 15.01
N THR A 421 -0.61 -6.66 15.97
CA THR A 421 0.47 -7.65 16.06
C THR A 421 -0.11 -9.04 16.21
N SER A 422 0.54 -10.04 15.64
CA SER A 422 0.15 -11.45 15.76
C SER A 422 1.37 -12.31 15.99
N GLU A 423 1.24 -13.31 16.85
CA GLU A 423 2.22 -14.39 16.99
C GLU A 423 1.48 -15.71 16.72
N PHE A 424 2.01 -16.54 15.82
CA PHE A 424 1.40 -17.82 15.50
C PHE A 424 2.45 -18.85 15.06
N SER A 425 2.01 -20.09 14.87
CA SER A 425 2.90 -21.15 14.43
C SER A 425 2.25 -22.06 13.42
N SER A 426 3.07 -22.73 12.63
CA SER A 426 2.65 -23.75 11.69
C SER A 426 3.49 -25.01 11.81
N ASN A 427 2.91 -26.15 11.44
CA ASN A 427 3.64 -27.41 11.27
C ASN A 427 3.84 -27.67 9.78
N ASP A 428 5.05 -28.08 9.40
CA ASP A 428 5.47 -28.22 8.01
C ASP A 428 5.80 -29.67 7.68
N ALA A 429 5.51 -30.09 6.44
CA ALA A 429 5.98 -31.34 5.88
C ALA A 429 6.41 -31.14 4.42
N VAL A 430 7.55 -31.72 4.03
CA VAL A 430 8.08 -31.63 2.66
C VAL A 430 8.49 -33.02 2.20
N LEU A 431 8.04 -33.38 1.01
CA LEU A 431 8.49 -34.56 0.26
C LEU A 431 9.07 -34.08 -1.07
N ALA A 432 10.26 -34.54 -1.41
CA ALA A 432 10.89 -34.18 -2.68
C ALA A 432 11.62 -35.37 -3.31
N ILE A 433 11.62 -35.40 -4.64
CA ILE A 433 12.37 -36.35 -5.45
C ILE A 433 13.19 -35.59 -6.48
N SER A 434 14.37 -36.10 -6.79
CA SER A 434 15.19 -35.58 -7.88
C SER A 434 15.85 -36.71 -8.66
N ALA A 435 16.01 -36.48 -9.96
CA ALA A 435 16.71 -37.34 -10.88
C ALA A 435 17.69 -36.48 -11.67
N ASN A 436 18.99 -36.72 -11.47
CA ASN A 436 20.06 -36.00 -12.14
C ASN A 436 20.73 -36.93 -13.15
N TYR A 437 20.85 -36.47 -14.38
CA TYR A 437 21.57 -37.13 -15.46
C TYR A 437 22.90 -36.42 -15.68
N SER A 438 23.97 -37.18 -15.83
CA SER A 438 25.30 -36.65 -16.10
C SER A 438 25.98 -37.44 -17.20
N THR A 439 26.56 -36.75 -18.18
CA THR A 439 27.34 -37.39 -19.26
C THR A 439 28.51 -36.51 -19.67
N GLU A 440 29.66 -37.12 -19.90
CA GLU A 440 30.84 -36.43 -20.42
C GLU A 440 30.58 -35.96 -21.86
N LEU A 441 30.89 -34.69 -22.13
CA LEU A 441 30.88 -34.10 -23.48
C LEU A 441 32.30 -34.08 -24.07
N SER A 442 33.30 -33.88 -23.23
CA SER A 442 34.72 -33.87 -23.58
C SER A 442 35.58 -34.23 -22.36
N LYS A 443 36.91 -34.14 -22.46
CA LYS A 443 37.81 -34.35 -21.31
C LYS A 443 37.67 -33.29 -20.20
N THR A 444 37.10 -32.13 -20.50
CA THR A 444 36.99 -31.00 -19.58
C THR A 444 35.57 -30.49 -19.42
N MET A 445 34.59 -31.10 -20.10
CA MET A 445 33.21 -30.64 -20.11
C MET A 445 32.25 -31.80 -19.89
N ARG A 446 31.29 -31.57 -18.98
CA ARG A 446 30.22 -32.51 -18.67
C ARG A 446 28.86 -31.82 -18.79
N PHE A 447 27.90 -32.52 -19.36
CA PHE A 447 26.51 -32.10 -19.36
C PHE A 447 25.83 -32.61 -18.10
N GLU A 448 25.00 -31.77 -17.48
CA GLU A 448 24.14 -32.16 -16.37
C GLU A 448 22.69 -31.75 -16.65
N GLY A 449 21.78 -32.72 -16.60
CA GLY A 449 20.34 -32.51 -16.67
C GLY A 449 19.68 -32.87 -15.34
N GLY A 450 18.66 -32.15 -14.93
CA GLY A 450 17.97 -32.40 -13.66
C GLY A 450 16.46 -32.33 -13.80
N LEU A 451 15.77 -33.30 -13.20
CA LEU A 451 14.33 -33.31 -12.99
C LEU A 451 14.07 -33.31 -11.48
N GLU A 452 13.23 -32.40 -11.00
CA GLU A 452 12.90 -32.31 -9.57
C GLU A 452 11.39 -32.20 -9.41
N GLY A 453 10.86 -32.84 -8.39
CA GLY A 453 9.44 -32.82 -8.04
C GLY A 453 9.27 -32.70 -6.54
N SER A 454 8.32 -31.90 -6.08
CA SER A 454 8.07 -31.77 -4.65
C SER A 454 6.62 -31.54 -4.28
N TYR A 455 6.30 -31.92 -3.05
CA TYR A 455 5.06 -31.64 -2.34
C TYR A 455 5.43 -30.98 -1.00
N ALA A 456 4.90 -29.80 -0.75
CA ALA A 456 5.06 -29.08 0.51
C ALA A 456 3.68 -28.83 1.12
N TYR A 457 3.59 -29.07 2.43
CA TYR A 457 2.38 -28.90 3.22
C TYR A 457 2.70 -28.06 4.47
N GLN A 458 1.75 -27.22 4.84
CA GLN A 458 1.80 -26.41 6.04
C GLN A 458 0.43 -26.33 6.71
N ASP A 459 0.37 -26.67 8.00
CA ASP A 459 -0.81 -26.51 8.85
C ASP A 459 -0.62 -25.28 9.73
N ILE A 460 -1.26 -24.17 9.35
CA ILE A 460 -1.16 -22.88 10.01
C ILE A 460 -2.22 -22.82 11.10
N ALA A 461 -1.79 -22.61 12.35
CA ALA A 461 -2.71 -22.48 13.48
C ALA A 461 -3.60 -21.25 13.34
N ALA A 462 -4.80 -21.29 13.92
CA ALA A 462 -5.63 -20.10 14.09
C ALA A 462 -4.90 -19.08 14.98
N TYR A 463 -5.06 -17.80 14.67
CA TYR A 463 -4.40 -16.73 15.42
C TYR A 463 -5.24 -15.45 15.45
N SER A 464 -4.87 -14.51 16.30
CA SER A 464 -5.53 -13.21 16.41
C SER A 464 -4.52 -12.10 16.29
N GLU A 465 -4.91 -11.03 15.60
CA GLU A 465 -4.12 -9.80 15.49
C GLU A 465 -4.59 -8.74 16.52
N SER A 466 -5.81 -8.91 17.05
CA SER A 466 -6.37 -8.13 18.17
C SER A 466 -7.64 -8.81 18.72
N SER A 467 -8.34 -8.16 19.66
CA SER A 467 -9.64 -8.64 20.15
C SER A 467 -10.74 -8.70 19.07
N ASN A 468 -10.60 -7.92 17.99
CA ASN A 468 -11.63 -7.79 16.96
C ASN A 468 -11.24 -8.44 15.63
N PHE A 469 -10.04 -9.01 15.54
CA PHE A 469 -9.50 -9.59 14.32
C PHE A 469 -8.84 -10.93 14.58
N SER A 470 -9.37 -11.99 13.97
CA SER A 470 -8.86 -13.36 14.10
C SER A 470 -8.87 -14.10 12.78
N TRP A 471 -7.85 -14.89 12.53
CA TRP A 471 -7.71 -15.76 11.37
C TRP A 471 -7.98 -17.21 11.75
N ALA A 472 -8.73 -17.92 10.91
CA ALA A 472 -8.98 -19.34 11.09
C ALA A 472 -7.72 -20.15 10.78
N ALA A 473 -7.65 -21.37 11.33
CA ALA A 473 -6.60 -22.31 10.97
C ALA A 473 -6.68 -22.64 9.47
N ARG A 474 -5.53 -22.76 8.80
CA ARG A 474 -5.45 -22.97 7.35
C ARG A 474 -4.47 -24.08 7.03
N LYS A 475 -4.90 -25.02 6.19
CA LYS A 475 -4.06 -26.06 5.61
C LYS A 475 -3.67 -25.65 4.20
N LEU A 476 -2.39 -25.41 3.98
CA LEU A 476 -1.82 -24.98 2.71
C LEU A 476 -0.97 -26.11 2.14
N ALA A 477 -1.20 -26.47 0.89
CA ALA A 477 -0.36 -27.44 0.20
C ALA A 477 -0.06 -27.00 -1.23
N GLN A 478 1.17 -27.23 -1.66
CA GLN A 478 1.60 -26.94 -3.02
C GLN A 478 2.50 -28.04 -3.57
N THR A 479 2.49 -28.17 -4.89
CA THR A 479 3.38 -29.05 -5.64
C THR A 479 4.23 -28.23 -6.58
N SER A 480 5.48 -28.67 -6.81
CA SER A 480 6.35 -28.06 -7.82
C SER A 480 7.03 -29.10 -8.69
N GLY A 481 7.25 -28.78 -9.96
CA GLY A 481 8.11 -29.53 -10.86
C GLY A 481 9.17 -28.61 -11.48
N LYS A 482 10.42 -29.05 -11.53
CA LYS A 482 11.54 -28.32 -12.13
C LYS A 482 12.28 -29.18 -13.14
N VAL A 483 12.62 -28.57 -14.27
CA VAL A 483 13.56 -29.10 -15.26
C VAL A 483 14.76 -28.17 -15.32
N SER A 484 15.95 -28.73 -15.35
CA SER A 484 17.19 -27.95 -15.48
C SER A 484 18.20 -28.61 -16.41
N ALA A 485 19.03 -27.79 -17.01
CA ALA A 485 20.14 -28.20 -17.87
C ALA A 485 21.35 -27.32 -17.59
N GLY A 486 22.53 -27.90 -17.56
CA GLY A 486 23.76 -27.20 -17.26
C GLY A 486 24.99 -27.86 -17.85
N VAL A 487 26.09 -27.12 -17.79
CA VAL A 487 27.41 -27.56 -18.24
C VAL A 487 28.39 -27.33 -17.12
N VAL A 488 29.17 -28.36 -16.81
CA VAL A 488 30.30 -28.29 -15.90
C VAL A 488 31.57 -28.20 -16.73
N TYR A 489 32.43 -27.24 -16.41
CA TYR A 489 33.76 -27.07 -16.97
C TYR A 489 34.83 -27.37 -15.90
N GLN A 490 35.60 -28.43 -16.12
CA GLN A 490 36.73 -28.81 -15.28
C GLN A 490 37.94 -27.96 -15.67
N SER A 491 38.26 -26.94 -14.86
CA SER A 491 39.36 -26.01 -15.15
C SER A 491 40.73 -26.53 -14.70
N SER A 492 40.78 -27.32 -13.63
CA SER A 492 41.97 -28.01 -13.12
C SER A 492 41.53 -29.26 -12.34
N GLU A 493 42.44 -30.08 -11.83
CA GLU A 493 42.08 -31.29 -11.06
C GLU A 493 41.18 -30.97 -9.85
N ASN A 494 41.37 -29.80 -9.22
CA ASN A 494 40.71 -29.44 -7.98
C ASN A 494 39.63 -28.37 -8.14
N LEU A 495 39.38 -27.86 -9.36
CA LEU A 495 38.47 -26.75 -9.58
C LEU A 495 37.60 -26.97 -10.81
N ASN A 496 36.28 -26.88 -10.60
CA ASN A 496 35.31 -26.81 -11.68
C ASN A 496 34.34 -25.65 -11.51
N TYR A 497 33.76 -25.26 -12.63
CA TYR A 497 32.70 -24.26 -12.71
C TYR A 497 31.49 -24.89 -13.37
N GLN A 498 30.30 -24.50 -12.93
CA GLN A 498 29.05 -24.94 -13.51
C GLN A 498 28.19 -23.74 -13.86
N PHE A 499 27.56 -23.81 -15.02
CA PHE A 499 26.45 -22.94 -15.40
C PHE A 499 25.19 -23.79 -15.60
N ARG A 500 24.06 -23.35 -15.02
CA ARG A 500 22.78 -24.06 -15.11
C ARG A 500 21.66 -23.09 -15.44
N LEU A 501 20.74 -23.55 -16.29
CA LEU A 501 19.45 -22.93 -16.53
C LEU A 501 18.34 -23.86 -16.02
N GLY A 502 17.25 -23.28 -15.55
CA GLY A 502 16.11 -24.01 -15.02
C GLY A 502 14.77 -23.36 -15.34
N ALA A 503 13.74 -24.19 -15.41
CA ALA A 503 12.34 -23.77 -15.42
C ALA A 503 11.60 -24.58 -14.35
N GLN A 504 10.88 -23.89 -13.46
CA GLN A 504 10.14 -24.49 -12.36
C GLN A 504 8.70 -23.98 -12.37
N HIS A 505 7.74 -24.90 -12.34
CA HIS A 505 6.34 -24.58 -12.18
C HIS A 505 5.86 -25.02 -10.81
N ARG A 506 5.07 -24.18 -10.13
CA ARG A 506 4.40 -24.52 -8.87
C ARG A 506 2.89 -24.34 -8.97
N THR A 507 2.15 -25.10 -8.17
CA THR A 507 0.70 -25.02 -8.09
C THR A 507 0.25 -25.24 -6.64
N VAL A 508 -0.63 -24.37 -6.13
CA VAL A 508 -1.34 -24.55 -4.86
C VAL A 508 -2.50 -25.50 -5.08
N ILE A 509 -2.53 -26.59 -4.31
CA ILE A 509 -3.50 -27.69 -4.45
C ILE A 509 -4.42 -27.82 -3.23
N GLN A 510 -4.12 -27.14 -2.13
CA GLN A 510 -4.99 -27.03 -0.97
C GLN A 510 -4.78 -25.68 -0.29
N GLY A 511 -5.85 -25.12 0.26
CA GLY A 511 -5.78 -23.90 1.05
C GLY A 511 -5.71 -22.63 0.22
N ALA A 512 -6.16 -22.63 -1.05
CA ALA A 512 -6.29 -21.41 -1.85
C ALA A 512 -7.23 -20.38 -1.21
N GLN A 513 -8.12 -20.82 -0.31
CA GLN A 513 -8.95 -19.93 0.50
C GLN A 513 -8.44 -19.82 1.93
N THR A 514 -8.67 -18.65 2.52
CA THR A 514 -8.47 -18.39 3.95
C THR A 514 -9.74 -17.76 4.51
N SER A 515 -9.89 -17.80 5.83
CA SER A 515 -11.02 -17.19 6.51
C SER A 515 -10.55 -16.37 7.69
N TYR A 516 -11.20 -15.23 7.89
CA TYR A 516 -10.95 -14.36 9.04
C TYR A 516 -12.26 -13.80 9.59
N THR A 517 -12.22 -13.32 10.83
CA THR A 517 -13.33 -12.62 11.48
C THR A 517 -12.88 -11.20 11.80
N ALA A 518 -13.71 -10.23 11.45
CA ALA A 518 -13.55 -8.82 11.78
C ALA A 518 -14.81 -8.32 12.48
N TYR A 519 -14.65 -7.78 13.71
CA TYR A 519 -15.76 -7.25 14.52
C TYR A 519 -16.95 -8.22 14.59
N GLY A 520 -16.67 -9.51 14.79
CA GLY A 520 -17.67 -10.58 14.89
C GLY A 520 -18.28 -11.06 13.56
N THR A 521 -17.89 -10.48 12.42
CA THR A 521 -18.33 -10.90 11.09
C THR A 521 -17.28 -11.79 10.43
N ALA A 522 -17.67 -12.96 9.94
CA ALA A 522 -16.76 -13.91 9.29
C ALA A 522 -16.69 -13.70 7.77
N TYR A 523 -15.50 -13.86 7.22
CA TYR A 523 -15.16 -13.69 5.82
C TYR A 523 -14.41 -14.91 5.30
N SER A 524 -14.62 -15.22 4.02
CA SER A 524 -13.81 -16.17 3.26
C SER A 524 -13.32 -15.47 2.01
N LEU A 525 -12.04 -15.61 1.72
CA LEU A 525 -11.40 -14.96 0.59
C LEU A 525 -10.47 -15.94 -0.13
N ASP A 526 -10.45 -15.83 -1.46
CA ASP A 526 -9.42 -16.45 -2.28
C ASP A 526 -8.11 -15.71 -1.99
N ALA A 527 -7.15 -16.43 -1.43
CA ALA A 527 -5.87 -15.91 -0.98
C ALA A 527 -4.75 -16.50 -1.81
N GLY A 528 -4.04 -15.63 -2.53
CA GLY A 528 -2.76 -15.95 -3.12
C GLY A 528 -2.83 -16.43 -4.56
N LEU A 529 -1.65 -16.84 -5.04
CA LEU A 529 -1.48 -17.36 -6.37
C LEU A 529 -1.81 -18.85 -6.40
N THR A 530 -2.60 -19.27 -7.38
CA THR A 530 -2.88 -20.70 -7.57
C THR A 530 -1.74 -21.41 -8.29
N SER A 531 -0.94 -20.68 -9.08
CA SER A 531 0.20 -21.24 -9.81
C SER A 531 1.14 -20.14 -10.31
N GLU A 532 2.42 -20.47 -10.49
CA GLU A 532 3.44 -19.56 -11.02
C GLU A 532 4.57 -20.36 -11.68
N THR A 533 5.17 -19.77 -12.73
CA THR A 533 6.30 -20.37 -13.44
C THR A 533 7.53 -19.50 -13.31
N TYR A 534 8.60 -20.07 -12.76
CA TYR A 534 9.91 -19.43 -12.58
C TYR A 534 10.92 -19.94 -13.60
N TYR A 535 11.82 -19.04 -13.99
CA TYR A 535 12.99 -19.32 -14.81
C TYR A 535 14.22 -18.88 -14.02
N ASP A 536 15.21 -19.76 -13.88
CA ASP A 536 16.43 -19.51 -13.11
C ASP A 536 17.70 -19.73 -13.92
N ALA A 537 18.73 -18.97 -13.56
CA ALA A 537 20.10 -19.16 -14.03
C ALA A 537 21.04 -19.14 -12.82
N GLU A 538 21.94 -20.12 -12.74
CA GLU A 538 22.89 -20.30 -11.63
C GLU A 538 24.31 -20.48 -12.18
N VAL A 539 25.26 -19.80 -11.53
CA VAL A 539 26.70 -20.07 -11.67
C VAL A 539 27.21 -20.64 -10.36
N ARG A 540 28.02 -21.69 -10.45
CA ARG A 540 28.60 -22.38 -9.31
C ARG A 540 30.09 -22.63 -9.53
N PHE A 541 30.85 -22.64 -8.45
CA PHE A 541 32.21 -23.18 -8.44
C PHE A 541 32.30 -24.31 -7.40
N ASN A 542 33.17 -25.26 -7.65
CA ASN A 542 33.51 -26.31 -6.70
C ASN A 542 35.04 -26.45 -6.59
N TYR A 543 35.56 -26.37 -5.37
CA TYR A 543 36.97 -26.46 -5.07
C TYR A 543 37.28 -27.59 -4.09
N LEU A 544 38.04 -28.59 -4.56
CA LEU A 544 38.54 -29.68 -3.74
C LEU A 544 39.85 -29.26 -3.06
N GLY A 545 39.80 -29.11 -1.74
CA GLY A 545 40.94 -28.78 -0.90
C GLY A 545 41.77 -30.02 -0.50
N GLY A 546 42.76 -29.78 0.36
CA GLY A 546 43.49 -30.87 1.03
C GLY A 546 42.61 -31.60 2.05
N ASP A 547 43.05 -32.80 2.45
CA ASP A 547 42.43 -33.59 3.53
C ASP A 547 40.93 -33.88 3.38
N GLY A 548 40.45 -34.02 2.13
CA GLY A 548 39.07 -34.41 1.83
C GLY A 548 38.03 -33.29 2.01
N MET A 549 38.45 -32.04 2.20
CA MET A 549 37.55 -30.89 2.27
C MET A 549 37.11 -30.45 0.86
N ASN A 550 35.81 -30.17 0.68
CA ASN A 550 35.28 -29.62 -0.57
C ASN A 550 34.42 -28.37 -0.30
N LEU A 551 34.79 -27.26 -0.94
CA LEU A 551 34.11 -25.97 -0.84
C LEU A 551 33.35 -25.70 -2.14
N THR A 552 32.04 -25.50 -2.04
CA THR A 552 31.19 -25.16 -3.17
C THR A 552 30.52 -23.82 -2.92
N GLY A 553 30.50 -22.93 -3.91
CA GLY A 553 29.71 -21.70 -3.83
C GLY A 553 28.85 -21.52 -5.07
N SER A 554 27.66 -20.95 -4.89
CA SER A 554 26.78 -20.63 -6.02
C SER A 554 26.09 -19.28 -5.87
N LEU A 555 25.80 -18.68 -7.01
CA LEU A 555 24.98 -17.48 -7.15
C LEU A 555 24.00 -17.71 -8.30
N GLY A 556 22.72 -17.51 -8.02
CA GLY A 556 21.66 -17.64 -9.02
C GLY A 556 20.68 -16.48 -8.99
N GLY A 557 20.11 -16.17 -10.14
CA GLY A 557 19.00 -15.24 -10.30
C GLY A 557 17.79 -15.95 -10.87
N PHE A 558 16.59 -15.44 -10.56
CA PHE A 558 15.34 -15.96 -11.11
C PHE A 558 14.34 -14.85 -11.44
N SER A 559 13.42 -15.16 -12.33
CA SER A 559 12.23 -14.35 -12.62
C SER A 559 11.02 -15.24 -12.91
N SER A 560 9.80 -14.73 -12.78
CA SER A 560 8.56 -15.45 -13.06
C SER A 560 7.67 -14.79 -14.11
N ASP A 561 6.64 -15.53 -14.53
CA ASP A 561 5.52 -15.05 -15.34
C ASP A 561 4.57 -14.06 -14.61
N LEU A 562 4.80 -13.82 -13.31
CA LEU A 562 4.00 -12.92 -12.47
C LEU A 562 4.81 -11.76 -11.87
N THR A 563 5.90 -11.38 -12.54
CA THR A 563 6.78 -10.25 -12.16
C THR A 563 7.55 -10.45 -10.85
N THR A 564 7.57 -11.67 -10.32
CA THR A 564 8.42 -12.05 -9.20
C THR A 564 9.84 -12.24 -9.69
N SER A 565 10.83 -11.74 -8.97
CA SER A 565 12.25 -11.92 -9.29
C SER A 565 13.11 -11.90 -8.05
N GLY A 566 14.32 -12.42 -8.13
CA GLY A 566 15.19 -12.44 -6.97
C GLY A 566 16.52 -13.12 -7.20
N MET A 567 17.26 -13.29 -6.10
CA MET A 567 18.59 -13.87 -6.10
C MET A 567 18.71 -14.94 -5.03
N THR A 568 19.61 -15.89 -5.26
CA THR A 568 19.95 -16.96 -4.33
C THR A 568 21.46 -17.07 -4.25
N ALA A 569 21.98 -17.28 -3.05
CA ALA A 569 23.40 -17.51 -2.81
C ALA A 569 23.54 -18.64 -1.79
N HIS A 570 24.49 -19.53 -2.03
CA HIS A 570 24.78 -20.68 -1.19
C HIS A 570 26.29 -20.88 -1.05
N LEU A 571 26.72 -21.39 0.09
CA LEU A 571 28.09 -21.78 0.37
C LEU A 571 28.08 -23.09 1.16
N TRP A 572 28.54 -24.15 0.50
CA TRP A 572 28.64 -25.49 1.07
C TRP A 572 30.07 -25.81 1.49
N LEU A 573 30.19 -26.49 2.63
CA LEU A 573 31.40 -27.15 3.07
C LEU A 573 31.10 -28.63 3.31
N ASN A 574 31.84 -29.50 2.64
CA ASN A 574 31.81 -30.94 2.84
C ASN A 574 33.15 -31.40 3.40
N TRP A 575 33.14 -32.38 4.30
CA TRP A 575 34.37 -32.98 4.82
C TRP A 575 34.17 -34.47 5.11
N ALA A 576 35.14 -35.29 4.71
CA ALA A 576 35.19 -36.71 5.07
C ALA A 576 35.72 -36.87 6.52
N PHE A 577 35.14 -37.79 7.29
CA PHE A 577 35.58 -38.14 8.64
C PHE A 577 36.41 -39.42 8.68
#